data_AF-A0A7E5VNT8-F1
#
_entry.id   AF-A0A7E5VNT8-F1
#
_cell.length_a   1.000
_cell.length_b   1.000
_cell.length_c   1.000
_cell.angle_alpha   90.00
_cell.angle_beta   90.00
_cell.angle_gamma   90.00
#
_symmetry.space_group_name_H-M   'P 1'
#
loop_
_entity.id
_entity.type
_entity.pdbx_description
1 polymer ?
#
loop_
_entity_poly.entity_id
_entity_poly.type
_entity_poly.pdbx_seq_one_letter_code
_entity_poly.pdbx_strand_id
1 'polypeptide(L)'
;MKLLVVLSVVVALAVAAPSGDHDYLLAYDFDAVFANDEKRKVVMDCLLDKAPCGEYEKLKESVMKVAQTQCADCTPEQKAKYDSVMKTFHDKFEPEYNEFVHKMTTKKQ
;
A
#
# COMPACT_ATOMS: atom_id res chain seq x y z
N MET A 1 -38.32 37.18 -4.55
CA MET A 1 -39.06 36.07 -3.93
C MET A 1 -39.03 34.88 -4.89
N LYS A 2 -38.43 33.76 -4.46
CA LYS A 2 -38.50 32.38 -5.00
C LYS A 2 -38.04 32.21 -6.46
N LEU A 3 -36.92 31.55 -6.77
CA LEU A 3 -36.63 30.11 -6.57
C LEU A 3 -35.09 29.93 -6.59
N LEU A 4 -34.41 29.94 -5.44
CA LEU A 4 -33.97 28.74 -4.71
C LEU A 4 -33.78 27.45 -5.52
N VAL A 5 -32.49 27.12 -5.74
CA VAL A 5 -31.84 25.84 -5.37
C VAL A 5 -32.30 24.59 -6.14
N VAL A 6 -31.46 23.54 -6.09
CA VAL A 6 -31.49 22.23 -6.77
C VAL A 6 -30.51 22.25 -7.97
N LEU A 7 -29.20 22.19 -7.76
CA LEU A 7 -28.42 21.14 -7.05
C LEU A 7 -28.82 19.73 -7.52
N SER A 8 -28.28 19.32 -8.66
CA SER A 8 -28.12 17.90 -9.00
C SER A 8 -27.03 17.75 -10.05
N VAL A 9 -25.81 18.10 -9.64
CA VAL A 9 -24.62 17.44 -10.21
C VAL A 9 -24.60 16.07 -9.54
N VAL A 10 -25.29 15.11 -10.14
CA VAL A 10 -25.06 13.69 -9.84
C VAL A 10 -23.72 13.36 -10.46
N VAL A 11 -22.64 13.58 -9.69
CA VAL A 11 -21.37 12.90 -9.97
C VAL A 11 -21.64 11.42 -9.70
N ALA A 12 -21.94 10.68 -10.76
CA ALA A 12 -21.84 9.23 -10.74
C ALA A 12 -20.36 8.92 -10.47
N LEU A 13 -20.01 8.69 -9.21
CA LEU A 13 -18.81 7.96 -8.84
C LEU A 13 -18.99 6.56 -9.44
N ALA A 14 -18.48 6.38 -10.66
CA ALA A 14 -18.24 5.06 -11.21
C ALA A 14 -17.23 4.41 -10.27
N VAL A 15 -17.73 3.62 -9.32
CA VAL A 15 -16.89 2.73 -8.52
C VAL A 15 -16.29 1.74 -9.52
N ALA A 16 -15.06 2.02 -9.95
CA ALA A 16 -14.31 1.07 -10.74
C ALA A 16 -14.23 -0.23 -9.92
N ALA A 17 -14.65 -1.34 -10.52
CA ALA A 17 -14.45 -2.64 -9.89
C ALA A 17 -12.94 -2.83 -9.70
N PRO A 18 -12.49 -3.44 -8.58
CA PRO A 18 -11.08 -3.69 -8.34
C PRO A 18 -10.51 -4.47 -9.52
N SER A 19 -9.61 -3.83 -10.29
CA SER A 19 -9.08 -4.43 -11.52
C SER A 19 -8.09 -5.56 -11.22
N GLY A 20 -7.60 -5.64 -9.98
CA GLY A 20 -6.69 -6.69 -9.57
C GLY A 20 -5.31 -6.60 -10.20
N ASP A 21 -4.91 -5.45 -10.75
CA ASP A 21 -3.58 -5.17 -11.34
C ASP A 21 -2.44 -5.10 -10.27
N HIS A 22 -2.51 -6.00 -9.29
CA HIS A 22 -1.61 -6.12 -8.16
C HIS A 22 -1.19 -7.59 -7.94
N ASP A 23 -1.05 -8.38 -9.01
CA ASP A 23 -0.64 -9.79 -8.96
C ASP A 23 0.67 -10.02 -8.20
N TYR A 24 1.54 -9.01 -8.16
CA TYR A 24 2.76 -9.03 -7.35
C TYR A 24 2.48 -9.27 -5.86
N LEU A 25 1.32 -8.86 -5.31
CA LEU A 25 0.98 -9.12 -3.91
C LEU A 25 0.85 -10.62 -3.61
N LEU A 26 0.37 -11.39 -4.59
CA LEU A 26 0.20 -12.84 -4.47
C LEU A 26 1.48 -13.59 -4.86
N ALA A 27 2.20 -13.08 -5.87
CA ALA A 27 3.42 -13.72 -6.38
C ALA A 27 4.66 -13.46 -5.51
N TYR A 28 4.71 -12.33 -4.79
CA TYR A 28 5.87 -11.96 -3.98
C TYR A 28 5.83 -12.59 -2.59
N ASP A 29 6.93 -13.22 -2.21
CA ASP A 29 7.08 -13.86 -0.90
C ASP A 29 7.55 -12.86 0.16
N PHE A 30 6.59 -12.11 0.72
CA PHE A 30 6.83 -11.19 1.83
C PHE A 30 7.31 -11.91 3.11
N ASP A 31 6.92 -13.18 3.29
CA ASP A 31 7.28 -13.96 4.47
C ASP A 31 8.79 -14.28 4.46
N ALA A 32 9.35 -14.57 3.28
CA ALA A 32 10.79 -14.72 3.09
C ALA A 32 11.59 -13.43 3.38
N VAL A 33 11.02 -12.25 3.10
CA VAL A 33 11.64 -10.97 3.49
C VAL A 33 11.62 -10.82 5.00
N PHE A 34 10.48 -11.04 5.65
CA PHE A 34 10.37 -10.88 7.11
C PHE A 34 11.21 -11.90 7.89
N ALA A 35 11.42 -13.10 7.35
CA ALA A 35 12.21 -14.16 7.97
C ALA A 35 13.73 -13.92 7.93
N ASN A 36 14.22 -12.97 7.11
CA ASN A 36 15.64 -12.68 6.98
C ASN A 36 15.94 -11.23 7.35
N ASP A 37 16.65 -11.03 8.46
CA ASP A 37 16.94 -9.70 9.02
C ASP A 37 17.71 -8.79 8.05
N GLU A 38 18.70 -9.32 7.33
CA GLU A 38 19.48 -8.54 6.38
C GLU A 38 18.63 -8.10 5.18
N LYS A 39 17.87 -9.03 4.59
CA LYS A 39 16.97 -8.73 3.48
C LYS A 39 15.88 -7.75 3.91
N ARG A 40 15.24 -7.98 5.05
CA ARG A 40 14.24 -7.07 5.61
C ARG A 40 14.83 -5.68 5.76
N LYS A 41 16.02 -5.55 6.35
CA LYS A 41 16.67 -4.26 6.55
C LYS A 41 16.91 -3.53 5.22
N VAL A 42 17.46 -4.21 4.22
CA VAL A 42 17.69 -3.63 2.89
C VAL A 42 16.38 -3.16 2.24
N VAL A 43 15.33 -3.99 2.28
CA VAL A 43 14.02 -3.65 1.73
C VAL A 43 13.39 -2.48 2.48
N MET A 44 13.43 -2.48 3.81
CA MET A 44 12.86 -1.40 4.63
C MET A 44 13.62 -0.09 4.45
N ASP A 45 14.95 -0.11 4.44
CA ASP A 45 15.75 1.09 4.18
C ASP A 45 15.45 1.67 2.79
N CYS A 46 15.23 0.81 1.78
CA CYS A 46 14.75 1.21 0.45
C CYS A 46 13.34 1.82 0.49
N LEU A 47 12.38 1.15 1.12
CA LEU A 47 10.99 1.59 1.25
C LEU A 47 10.88 2.90 2.02
N LEU A 48 11.79 3.16 2.96
CA LEU A 48 11.83 4.37 3.81
C LEU A 48 12.70 5.49 3.22
N ASP A 49 13.25 5.36 2.01
CA ASP A 49 14.16 6.34 1.38
C ASP A 49 15.47 6.55 2.18
N LYS A 50 15.89 5.58 3.00
CA LYS A 50 17.16 5.61 3.77
C LYS A 50 18.36 5.10 2.98
N ALA A 51 18.11 4.27 1.98
CA ALA A 51 19.14 3.70 1.10
C ALA A 51 18.59 3.53 -0.33
N PRO A 52 19.46 3.48 -1.36
CA PRO A 52 19.05 3.15 -2.72
C PRO A 52 18.48 1.73 -2.80
N CYS A 53 17.46 1.54 -3.65
CA CYS A 53 16.70 0.30 -3.72
C CYS A 53 17.34 -0.81 -4.56
N GLY A 54 18.15 -0.46 -5.55
CA GLY A 54 18.73 -1.45 -6.47
C GLY A 54 17.66 -2.36 -7.07
N GLU A 55 17.77 -3.66 -6.85
CA GLU A 55 16.82 -4.66 -7.35
C GLU A 55 15.38 -4.52 -6.79
N TYR A 56 15.20 -3.85 -5.66
CA TYR A 56 13.91 -3.68 -4.98
C TYR A 56 13.10 -2.47 -5.47
N GLU A 57 13.55 -1.77 -6.51
CA GLU A 57 12.91 -0.54 -6.99
C GLU A 57 11.47 -0.78 -7.46
N LYS A 58 11.24 -1.84 -8.25
CA LYS A 58 9.90 -2.25 -8.67
C LYS A 58 9.01 -2.67 -7.50
N LEU A 59 9.59 -3.32 -6.49
CA LEU A 59 8.87 -3.71 -5.28
C LEU A 59 8.39 -2.47 -4.53
N LYS A 60 9.27 -1.49 -4.35
CA LYS A 60 8.93 -0.22 -3.72
C LYS A 60 7.80 0.49 -4.44
N GLU A 61 7.89 0.67 -5.75
CA GLU A 61 6.81 1.33 -6.53
C GLU A 61 5.46 0.65 -6.29
N SER A 62 5.44 -0.68 -6.38
CA SER A 62 4.24 -1.49 -6.23
C SER A 62 3.66 -1.39 -4.81
N VAL A 63 4.49 -1.61 -3.79
CA VAL A 63 4.11 -1.53 -2.38
C VAL A 63 3.62 -0.13 -2.03
N MET A 64 4.30 0.92 -2.50
CA MET A 64 3.89 2.31 -2.27
C MET A 64 2.53 2.60 -2.90
N LYS A 65 2.30 2.17 -4.15
CA LYS A 65 1.03 2.35 -4.84
C LYS A 65 -0.14 1.74 -4.06
N VAL A 66 0.01 0.48 -3.64
CA VAL A 66 -1.04 -0.24 -2.90
C VAL A 66 -1.22 0.31 -1.48
N ALA A 67 -0.13 0.66 -0.79
CA ALA A 67 -0.21 1.20 0.56
C ALA A 67 -0.83 2.61 0.60
N GLN A 68 -0.53 3.48 -0.37
CA GLN A 68 -1.12 4.83 -0.47
C GLN A 68 -2.63 4.82 -0.63
N THR A 69 -3.14 3.84 -1.39
CA THR A 69 -4.59 3.64 -1.60
C THR A 69 -5.20 2.67 -0.60
N GLN A 70 -4.42 2.13 0.34
CA GLN A 70 -4.87 1.11 1.30
C GLN A 70 -5.53 -0.09 0.61
N CYS A 71 -4.95 -0.52 -0.52
CA CYS A 71 -5.44 -1.63 -1.33
C CYS A 71 -6.89 -1.39 -1.84
N ALA A 72 -7.25 -0.15 -2.18
CA ALA A 72 -8.61 0.20 -2.63
C ALA A 72 -9.06 -0.60 -3.86
N ASP A 73 -8.13 -0.84 -4.80
CA ASP A 73 -8.40 -1.51 -6.08
C ASP A 73 -8.02 -3.01 -6.09
N CYS A 74 -7.72 -3.57 -4.91
CA CYS A 74 -7.31 -4.97 -4.77
C CYS A 74 -8.49 -5.94 -4.86
N THR A 75 -8.24 -7.13 -5.42
CA THR A 75 -9.18 -8.26 -5.33
C THR A 75 -9.30 -8.74 -3.87
N PRO A 76 -10.36 -9.52 -3.53
CA PRO A 76 -10.51 -10.06 -2.18
C PRO A 76 -9.30 -10.88 -1.70
N GLU A 77 -8.68 -11.65 -2.59
CA GLU A 77 -7.49 -12.46 -2.27
C GLU A 77 -6.25 -11.58 -2.03
N GLN A 78 -6.02 -10.58 -2.89
CA GLN A 78 -4.96 -9.60 -2.72
C GLN A 78 -5.12 -8.81 -1.43
N LYS A 79 -6.35 -8.43 -1.08
CA LYS A 79 -6.66 -7.74 0.17
C LYS A 79 -6.35 -8.60 1.39
N ALA A 80 -6.73 -9.87 1.37
CA ALA A 80 -6.41 -10.81 2.45
C ALA A 80 -4.89 -10.97 2.64
N LYS A 81 -4.12 -11.09 1.55
CA LYS A 81 -2.65 -11.15 1.62
C LYS A 81 -2.07 -9.83 2.13
N TYR A 82 -2.53 -8.69 1.63
CA TYR A 82 -2.12 -7.37 2.10
C TYR A 82 -2.36 -7.19 3.60
N ASP A 83 -3.57 -7.51 4.08
CA ASP A 83 -3.93 -7.39 5.50
C ASP A 83 -3.05 -8.31 6.37
N SER A 84 -2.77 -9.53 5.91
CA SER A 84 -1.87 -10.46 6.60
C SER A 84 -0.43 -9.95 6.67
N VAL A 85 0.08 -9.37 5.58
CA VAL A 85 1.42 -8.78 5.50
C VAL A 85 1.51 -7.56 6.42
N MET A 86 0.54 -6.66 6.36
CA MET A 86 0.51 -5.44 7.20
C MET A 86 0.38 -5.79 8.68
N LYS A 87 -0.43 -6.79 9.03
CA LYS A 87 -0.52 -7.30 10.40
C LYS A 87 0.81 -7.86 10.89
N THR A 88 1.45 -8.72 10.09
CA THR A 88 2.76 -9.28 10.45
C THR A 88 3.82 -8.19 10.60
N PHE A 89 3.78 -7.19 9.72
CA PHE A 89 4.69 -6.06 9.75
C PHE A 89 4.52 -5.24 11.04
N HIS A 90 3.28 -4.90 11.40
CA HIS A 90 2.95 -4.22 12.65
C HIS A 90 3.37 -5.03 13.88
N ASP A 91 2.95 -6.30 13.97
CA ASP A 91 3.10 -7.10 15.19
C ASP A 91 4.57 -7.47 15.49
N LYS A 92 5.43 -7.55 14.45
CA LYS A 92 6.82 -7.98 14.61
C LYS A 92 7.84 -6.85 14.44
N PHE A 93 7.50 -5.79 13.72
CA PHE A 93 8.43 -4.71 13.34
C PHE A 93 7.75 -3.35 13.50
N GLU A 94 7.14 -3.14 14.67
CA GLU A 94 6.37 -1.94 15.02
C GLU A 94 7.10 -0.61 14.73
N PRO A 95 8.41 -0.45 15.05
CA PRO A 95 9.10 0.81 14.78
C PRO A 95 9.16 1.14 13.28
N GLU A 96 9.55 0.17 12.45
CA GLU A 96 9.62 0.31 11.00
C GLU A 96 8.22 0.47 10.37
N TYR A 97 7.22 -0.23 10.91
CA TYR A 97 5.82 -0.09 10.51
C TYR A 97 5.32 1.33 10.73
N ASN A 98 5.55 1.90 11.91
CA ASN A 98 5.12 3.25 12.24
C ASN A 98 5.75 4.29 11.33
N GLU A 99 7.04 4.13 11.02
CA GLU A 99 7.73 5.02 10.09
C GLU A 99 7.19 4.88 8.65
N PHE A 100 6.92 3.66 8.22
CA PHE A 100 6.32 3.37 6.92
C PHE A 100 4.93 4.00 6.78
N VAL A 101 4.05 3.80 7.77
CA VAL A 101 2.71 4.40 7.77
C VAL A 101 2.79 5.92 7.81
N HIS A 102 3.68 6.48 8.65
CA HIS A 102 3.91 7.93 8.69
C HIS A 102 4.30 8.46 7.31
N LYS A 103 5.23 7.80 6.62
CA LYS A 103 5.62 8.14 5.26
C LYS A 103 4.46 8.07 4.25
N MET A 104 3.59 7.07 4.35
CA MET A 104 2.42 6.96 3.46
C MET A 104 1.38 8.05 3.71
N THR A 105 1.19 8.44 4.97
CA THR A 105 0.24 9.51 5.33
C THR A 105 0.76 10.90 4.95
N THR A 106 2.07 11.12 5.00
CA THR A 106 2.70 12.42 4.68
C THR A 106 2.86 12.65 3.19
N LYS A 107 3.10 11.61 2.37
CA LYS A 107 3.18 11.73 0.90
C LYS A 107 1.81 11.85 0.20
N LYS A 108 0.71 11.92 0.95
CA LYS A 108 -0.65 12.07 0.40
C LYS A 108 -1.05 13.55 0.13
N GLN A 109 -0.14 14.51 0.35
CA GLN A 109 -0.32 15.95 0.07
C GLN A 109 0.32 16.39 -1.24
#